data_AF-A0A1A7ZU00-F1
#
_entry.id   AF-A0A1A7ZU00-F1
#
_cell.length_a   1.000
_cell.length_b   1.000
_cell.length_c   1.000
_cell.angle_alpha   90.00
_cell.angle_beta   90.00
_cell.angle_gamma   90.00
#
_symmetry.space_group_name_H-M   'P 1'
#
loop_
_entity.id
_entity.type
_entity.pdbx_description
1 polymer ?
#
loop_
_entity_poly.entity_id
_entity_poly.type
_entity_poly.pdbx_seq_one_letter_code
_entity_poly.pdbx_strand_id
1 'polypeptide(L)'
;YFLHVAKLNQLLVLSQQLEEDIRHLGSHKYIAHQLSVLYQVISSFRGIQVFSDIKKDIEANFKQMKQSLVAEEGCRHEPQLAAHYISWILEITQNLTTVVLSLPEELMEDLHQAVTFMSLLLS
;
A
#
# COMPACT_ATOMS: atom_id res chain seq x y z
N TYR A 1 -14.10 1.44 -14.39
CA TYR A 1 -14.68 0.71 -13.25
C TYR A 1 -13.90 -0.55 -12.85
N PHE A 2 -13.92 -1.64 -13.64
CA PHE A 2 -13.13 -2.86 -13.32
C PHE A 2 -11.64 -2.57 -13.06
N LEU A 3 -11.06 -1.61 -13.79
CA LEU A 3 -9.68 -1.17 -13.57
C LEU A 3 -9.48 -0.48 -12.20
N HIS A 4 -10.46 0.24 -11.67
CA HIS A 4 -10.35 0.89 -10.35
C HIS A 4 -10.51 -0.12 -9.22
N VAL A 5 -11.48 -1.03 -9.32
CA VAL A 5 -11.65 -2.15 -8.39
C VAL A 5 -10.40 -3.05 -8.41
N ALA A 6 -9.86 -3.36 -9.59
CA ALA A 6 -8.64 -4.13 -9.71
C ALA A 6 -7.44 -3.44 -9.05
N LYS A 7 -7.28 -2.12 -9.22
CA LYS A 7 -6.22 -1.34 -8.56
C LYS A 7 -6.39 -1.29 -7.03
N LEU A 8 -7.62 -1.15 -6.53
CA LEU A 8 -7.91 -1.18 -5.09
C LEU A 8 -7.62 -2.55 -4.50
N ASN A 9 -8.06 -3.62 -5.17
CA ASN A 9 -7.73 -4.98 -4.76
C ASN A 9 -6.22 -5.23 -4.78
N GLN A 10 -5.52 -4.75 -5.82
CA GLN A 10 -4.07 -4.82 -5.88
C GLN A 10 -3.41 -4.08 -4.70
N LEU A 11 -3.91 -2.89 -4.36
CA LEU A 11 -3.42 -2.11 -3.22
C LEU A 11 -3.65 -2.85 -1.89
N LEU A 12 -4.83 -3.43 -1.71
CA LEU A 12 -5.18 -4.22 -0.52
C LEU A 12 -4.27 -5.44 -0.37
N VAL A 13 -4.15 -6.26 -1.42
CA VAL A 13 -3.34 -7.49 -1.40
C VAL A 13 -1.87 -7.17 -1.12
N LEU A 14 -1.32 -6.14 -1.76
CA LEU A 14 0.07 -5.74 -1.52
C LEU A 14 0.29 -5.20 -0.11
N SER A 15 -0.69 -4.49 0.46
CA SER A 15 -0.61 -3.99 1.84
C SER A 15 -0.60 -5.16 2.83
N GLN A 16 -1.50 -6.13 2.66
CA GLN A 16 -1.59 -7.33 3.50
C GLN A 16 -0.34 -8.21 3.37
N GLN A 17 0.18 -8.38 2.15
CA GLN A 17 1.40 -9.16 1.91
C GLN A 17 2.61 -8.51 2.59
N LEU A 18 2.77 -7.19 2.45
CA LEU A 18 3.88 -6.48 3.09
C LEU A 18 3.79 -6.54 4.61
N GLU A 19 2.58 -6.42 5.16
CA GLU A 19 2.31 -6.56 6.58
C GLU A 19 2.67 -7.95 7.12
N GLU A 20 2.25 -9.01 6.42
CA GLU A 20 2.57 -10.39 6.77
C GLU A 20 4.08 -10.64 6.73
N ASP A 21 4.75 -10.14 5.69
CA ASP A 21 6.19 -10.31 5.49
C ASP A 21 7.00 -9.59 6.58
N ILE A 22 6.58 -8.39 6.99
CA ILE A 22 7.21 -7.64 8.08
C ILE A 22 7.10 -8.36 9.43
N ARG A 23 5.98 -9.06 9.68
CA ARG A 23 5.75 -9.74 10.96
C ARG A 23 6.43 -11.09 11.05
N HIS A 24 6.58 -11.79 9.93
CA HIS A 24 6.90 -13.21 9.95
C HIS A 24 8.17 -13.60 9.20
N LEU A 25 8.75 -12.73 8.37
CA LEU A 25 10.02 -13.04 7.72
C LEU A 25 11.19 -12.88 8.70
N GLY A 26 12.07 -13.88 8.72
CA GLY A 26 13.35 -13.78 9.41
C GLY A 26 14.35 -12.82 8.74
N SER A 27 14.08 -12.41 7.49
CA SER A 27 14.94 -11.54 6.66
C SER A 27 14.09 -10.50 5.91
N HIS A 28 14.47 -9.23 6.03
CA HIS A 28 13.79 -8.08 5.44
C HIS A 28 14.46 -7.53 4.18
N LYS A 29 15.32 -8.32 3.53
CA LYS A 29 16.06 -7.90 2.31
C LYS A 29 15.18 -7.38 1.17
N TYR A 30 13.93 -7.83 1.09
CA TYR A 30 13.00 -7.46 0.01
C TYR A 30 11.98 -6.39 0.41
N ILE A 31 11.92 -5.97 1.67
CA ILE A 31 10.94 -4.99 2.13
C ILE A 31 11.03 -3.68 1.33
N ALA A 32 12.25 -3.20 1.07
CA ALA A 32 12.43 -1.98 0.29
C ALA A 32 11.86 -2.10 -1.14
N HIS A 33 11.96 -3.29 -1.73
CA HIS A 33 11.36 -3.56 -3.04
C HIS A 33 9.83 -3.60 -2.95
N GLN A 34 9.29 -4.35 -1.99
CA GLN A 34 7.84 -4.49 -1.79
C GLN A 34 7.18 -3.14 -1.50
N LEU A 35 7.78 -2.31 -0.65
CA LEU A 35 7.31 -0.95 -0.38
C LEU A 35 7.36 -0.06 -1.63
N SER A 36 8.36 -0.24 -2.50
CA SER A 36 8.43 0.48 -3.78
C SER A 36 7.29 0.09 -4.72
N VAL A 37 6.94 -1.20 -4.78
CA VAL A 37 5.81 -1.70 -5.58
C VAL A 37 4.50 -1.13 -5.04
N LEU A 38 4.31 -1.15 -3.71
CA LEU A 38 3.14 -0.56 -3.06
C LEU A 38 3.03 0.94 -3.37
N TYR A 39 4.12 1.69 -3.23
CA TYR A 39 4.19 3.11 -3.58
C TYR A 39 3.80 3.38 -5.03
N GLN A 40 4.24 2.55 -5.98
CA GLN A 40 3.89 2.70 -7.39
C GLN A 40 2.39 2.51 -7.63
N VAL A 41 1.76 1.55 -6.94
CA VAL A 41 0.31 1.33 -7.00
C VAL A 41 -0.44 2.52 -6.42
N ILE A 42 -0.03 3.03 -5.25
CA ILE A 42 -0.61 4.26 -4.64
C ILE A 42 -0.48 5.45 -5.59
N SER A 43 0.69 5.60 -6.23
CA SER A 43 0.97 6.68 -7.19
C SER A 43 0.12 6.60 -8.46
N SER A 44 -0.47 5.44 -8.76
CA SER A 44 -1.37 5.27 -9.90
C SER A 44 -2.78 5.85 -9.66
N PHE A 45 -3.11 6.19 -8.42
CA PHE A 45 -4.34 6.88 -8.04
C PHE A 45 -4.16 8.40 -8.12
N ARG A 46 -5.22 9.11 -8.54
CA ARG A 46 -5.23 10.58 -8.66
C ARG A 46 -6.38 11.15 -7.84
N GLY A 47 -6.18 12.33 -7.26
CA GLY A 47 -7.24 13.09 -6.58
C GLY A 47 -7.59 12.64 -5.15
N ILE A 48 -6.97 11.58 -4.63
CA ILE A 48 -7.23 11.08 -3.27
C ILE A 48 -6.16 11.65 -2.33
N GLN A 49 -6.57 12.54 -1.44
CA GLN A 49 -5.66 13.27 -0.54
C GLN A 49 -4.91 12.33 0.40
N VAL A 50 -5.59 11.35 1.00
CA VAL A 50 -4.96 10.37 1.90
C VAL A 50 -3.81 9.61 1.23
N PHE A 51 -3.97 9.22 -0.03
CA PHE A 51 -2.89 8.59 -0.81
C PHE A 51 -1.73 9.55 -1.10
N SER A 52 -2.00 10.84 -1.24
CA SER A 52 -0.95 11.86 -1.37
C SER A 52 -0.11 11.96 -0.10
N ASP A 53 -0.75 11.93 1.06
CA ASP A 53 -0.08 12.05 2.36
C ASP A 53 0.77 10.82 2.67
N ILE A 54 0.24 9.61 2.41
CA ILE A 54 0.99 8.35 2.55
C ILE A 54 2.21 8.32 1.62
N LYS A 55 2.10 8.82 0.37
CA LYS A 55 3.25 8.88 -0.55
C LYS A 55 4.37 9.76 -0.01
N LYS A 56 4.03 10.95 0.51
CA LYS A 56 5.02 11.87 1.08
C LYS A 56 5.73 11.26 2.27
N ASP A 57 4.98 10.53 3.11
CA ASP A 57 5.56 9.82 4.25
C ASP A 57 6.52 8.69 3.81
N ILE A 58 6.15 7.92 2.79
CA ILE A 58 7.05 6.94 2.16
C ILE A 58 8.30 7.64 1.63
N GLU A 59 8.16 8.71 0.85
CA GLU A 59 9.29 9.45 0.26
C GLU A 59 10.26 9.99 1.32
N ALA A 60 9.75 10.48 2.45
CA ALA A 60 10.55 11.03 3.54
C ALA A 60 11.41 9.97 4.24
N ASN A 61 10.90 8.75 4.41
CA ASN A 61 11.54 7.71 5.21
C ASN A 61 12.29 6.65 4.36
N PHE A 62 11.90 6.47 3.09
CA PHE A 62 12.33 5.34 2.26
C PHE A 62 13.85 5.22 2.15
N LYS A 63 14.56 6.34 1.93
CA LYS A 63 16.02 6.32 1.73
C LYS A 63 16.75 5.81 2.96
N GLN A 64 16.38 6.31 4.15
CA GLN A 64 17.02 5.93 5.41
C GLN A 64 16.69 4.48 5.77
N MET A 65 15.42 4.08 5.61
CA MET A 65 14.99 2.69 5.80
C MET A 65 15.77 1.74 4.90
N LYS A 66 15.87 2.04 3.61
CA LYS A 66 16.61 1.20 2.65
C LYS A 66 18.09 1.10 3.02
N GLN A 67 18.70 2.17 3.49
CA GLN A 67 20.09 2.18 3.95
C GLN A 67 20.29 1.30 5.18
N SER A 68 19.31 1.24 6.10
CA SER A 68 19.35 0.37 7.28
C SER A 68 19.37 -1.13 6.94
N LEU A 69 18.94 -1.50 5.74
CA LEU A 69 18.92 -2.87 5.24
C LEU A 69 20.20 -3.29 4.51
N VAL A 70 21.15 -2.36 4.30
CA VAL A 70 22.44 -2.70 3.69
C VAL A 70 23.28 -3.42 4.73
N ALA A 71 23.53 -4.71 4.51
CA ALA A 71 24.44 -5.47 5.36
C ALA A 71 25.88 -4.95 5.20
N GLU A 72 26.58 -4.74 6.32
CA GLU A 72 28.02 -4.51 6.30
C GLU A 72 28.73 -5.75 5.75
N GLU A 73 29.69 -5.53 4.85
CA GLU A 73 30.47 -6.59 4.21
C GLU A 73 31.16 -7.47 5.27
N GLY A 74 30.72 -8.73 5.39
CA GLY A 74 31.23 -9.70 6.36
C GLY A 74 30.28 -10.07 7.50
N CYS A 75 29.13 -9.40 7.62
CA CYS A 75 28.13 -9.75 8.64
C CYS A 75 27.34 -11.01 8.22
N ARG A 76 27.25 -12.01 9.11
CA ARG A 76 26.53 -13.28 8.87
C ARG A 76 25.02 -13.19 9.14
N HIS A 77 24.54 -12.06 9.63
CA HIS A 77 23.14 -11.88 9.98
C HIS A 77 22.34 -11.43 8.77
N GLU A 78 21.18 -12.06 8.57
CA GLU A 78 20.19 -11.61 7.59
C GLU A 78 19.77 -10.16 7.89
N PRO A 79 19.58 -9.31 6.86
CA PRO A 79 19.22 -7.92 7.08
C PRO A 79 17.84 -7.83 7.71
N GLN A 80 17.75 -7.15 8.86
CA GLN A 80 16.51 -6.90 9.57
C GLN A 80 16.27 -5.40 9.70
N LEU A 81 14.99 -5.04 9.82
CA LEU A 81 14.60 -3.65 10.01
C LEU A 81 14.72 -3.30 11.48
N ALA A 82 15.11 -2.05 11.74
CA ALA A 82 14.94 -1.47 13.06
C ALA A 82 13.45 -1.44 13.44
N ALA A 83 13.16 -1.60 14.73
CA ALA A 83 11.78 -1.68 15.24
C ALA A 83 10.90 -0.49 14.83
N HIS A 84 11.46 0.72 14.73
CA HIS A 84 10.69 1.89 14.30
C HIS A 84 10.25 1.81 12.84
N TYR A 85 11.06 1.25 11.93
CA TYR A 85 10.64 1.03 10.55
C TYR A 85 9.63 -0.11 10.41
N ILE A 86 9.71 -1.13 11.28
CA ILE A 86 8.67 -2.16 11.39
C ILE A 86 7.34 -1.52 11.76
N SER A 87 7.29 -0.79 12.87
CA SER A 87 6.07 -0.10 13.31
C SER A 87 5.52 0.86 12.25
N TRP A 88 6.39 1.64 11.63
CA TRP A 88 6.03 2.58 10.58
C TRP A 88 5.40 1.89 9.35
N ILE A 89 6.00 0.81 8.85
CA ILE A 89 5.44 0.08 7.70
C ILE A 89 4.10 -0.56 8.07
N LEU A 90 3.98 -1.12 9.26
CA LEU A 90 2.72 -1.71 9.74
C LEU A 90 1.61 -0.65 9.86
N GLU A 91 1.95 0.56 10.31
CA GLU A 91 1.00 1.67 10.35
C GLU A 91 0.54 2.07 8.93
N ILE A 92 1.46 2.14 7.97
CA ILE A 92 1.13 2.41 6.57
C ILE A 92 0.21 1.31 6.00
N THR A 93 0.54 0.03 6.17
CA THR A 93 -0.25 -1.07 5.60
C THR A 93 -1.65 -1.14 6.22
N GLN A 94 -1.75 -0.87 7.53
CA GLN A 94 -3.02 -0.81 8.23
C GLN A 94 -3.87 0.37 7.77
N ASN A 95 -3.28 1.57 7.66
CA ASN A 95 -3.96 2.76 7.15
C ASN A 95 -4.47 2.54 5.71
N LEU A 96 -3.65 1.97 4.82
CA LEU A 96 -4.04 1.65 3.45
C LEU A 96 -5.19 0.63 3.42
N THR A 97 -5.11 -0.42 4.23
CA THR A 97 -6.16 -1.43 4.33
C THR A 97 -7.47 -0.82 4.78
N THR A 98 -7.46 0.00 5.85
CA THR A 98 -8.66 0.71 6.32
C THR A 98 -9.26 1.61 5.25
N VAL A 99 -8.43 2.41 4.56
CA VAL A 99 -8.87 3.33 3.50
C VAL A 99 -9.48 2.56 2.33
N VAL A 100 -8.84 1.49 1.87
CA VAL A 100 -9.37 0.68 0.75
C VAL A 100 -10.68 -0.01 1.11
N LEU A 101 -10.86 -0.42 2.37
CA LEU A 101 -12.09 -1.04 2.83
C LEU A 101 -13.21 -0.03 3.11
N SER A 102 -12.90 1.27 3.32
CA SER A 102 -13.89 2.34 3.51
C SER A 102 -14.29 3.06 2.21
N LEU A 103 -13.39 3.14 1.24
CA LEU A 103 -13.62 3.69 -0.12
C LEU A 103 -14.75 3.04 -0.96
N PRO A 104 -15.22 1.79 -0.75
CA PRO A 104 -16.26 1.20 -1.59
C PRO A 104 -17.55 2.00 -1.62
N GLU A 105 -17.93 2.68 -0.54
CA GLU A 105 -19.16 3.48 -0.50
C GLU A 105 -19.08 4.73 -1.41
N GLU A 106 -17.98 5.47 -1.32
CA GLU A 106 -17.76 6.71 -2.09
C GLU A 106 -17.61 6.45 -3.60
N LEU A 107 -16.99 5.32 -3.98
CA LEU A 107 -16.92 4.87 -5.38
C LEU A 107 -18.22 4.19 -5.84
N MET A 108 -19.06 3.73 -4.92
CA MET A 108 -20.39 3.19 -5.22
C MET A 108 -21.46 4.28 -5.39
N GLU A 109 -21.29 5.49 -4.87
CA GLU A 109 -22.26 6.57 -5.08
C GLU A 109 -22.40 6.94 -6.57
N ASP A 110 -21.28 7.13 -7.28
CA ASP A 110 -21.26 7.34 -8.73
C ASP A 110 -21.79 6.10 -9.49
N LEU A 111 -21.57 4.91 -8.94
CA LEU A 111 -22.08 3.64 -9.47
C LEU A 111 -23.60 3.56 -9.33
N HIS A 112 -24.17 4.02 -8.22
CA HIS A 112 -25.61 4.00 -8.00
C HIS A 112 -26.30 4.83 -9.09
N GLN A 113 -25.78 6.02 -9.42
CA GLN A 113 -26.32 6.82 -10.52
C GLN A 113 -26.15 6.15 -11.89
N ALA A 114 -24.97 5.61 -12.20
CA ALA A 114 -24.73 4.98 -13.50
C ALA A 114 -25.53 3.68 -13.70
N VAL A 115 -25.67 2.86 -12.64
CA VAL A 115 -26.46 1.63 -12.64
C VAL A 115 -27.94 1.96 -12.70
N THR A 116 -28.42 2.94 -11.93
CA THR A 116 -29.81 3.42 -12.02
C THR A 116 -30.13 3.93 -13.43
N PHE A 117 -29.21 4.70 -14.03
CA PHE A 117 -29.35 5.18 -15.40
C PHE A 117 -29.41 4.03 -16.41
N MET A 118 -28.50 3.06 -16.33
CA MET A 118 -28.51 1.88 -17.21
C MET A 118 -29.78 1.04 -17.02
N SER A 119 -30.24 0.86 -15.78
CA SER A 119 -31.49 0.15 -15.50
C SER A 119 -32.70 0.87 -16.10
N LEU A 120 -32.77 2.20 -16.01
CA LEU A 120 -33.83 3.01 -16.63
C LEU A 120 -33.78 3.00 -18.17
N LEU A 121 -32.58 2.89 -18.75
CA LEU A 121 -32.38 2.89 -20.21
C LEU A 121 -32.68 1.52 -20.85
N LEU A 122 -32.62 0.45 -20.05
CA LEU A 122 -32.90 -0.94 -20.44
C LEU A 122 -34.30 -1.42 -20.01
N SER A 123 -35.08 -0.57 -19.34
CA SER A 123 -36.49 -0.80 -18.99
C SER A 123 -37.41 -0.25 -20.07
#